data_AF-A0A2E3NLT1-F1
#
_entry.id   AF-A0A2E3NLT1-F1
#
_cell.length_a   1.000
_cell.length_b   1.000
_cell.length_c   1.000
_cell.angle_alpha   90.00
_cell.angle_beta   90.00
_cell.angle_gamma   90.00
#
_symmetry.space_group_name_H-M   'P 1'
#
loop_
_entity.id
_entity.type
_entity.pdbx_description
1 polymer ?
#
loop_
_entity_poly.entity_id
_entity_poly.type
_entity_poly.pdbx_seq_one_letter_code
_entity_poly.pdbx_strand_id
1 'polypeptide(L)' 'MSQGILVAAIHAWAPNAQVLNVDTIFRSPLIVDSKPVATGVVTDIDEEAKIIEIDLTLSNEKGETPVVGTAKVSL' A
#
# COMPACT_ATOMS: atom_id res chain seq x y z
N MET A 1 -5.59 5.92 -9.37
CA MET A 1 -4.16 6.13 -9.71
C MET A 1 -3.25 5.72 -8.56
N SER A 2 -3.34 6.33 -7.37
CA SER A 2 -2.44 6.02 -6.23
C SER A 2 -2.51 4.57 -5.73
N GLN A 3 -3.69 3.92 -5.81
CA GLN A 3 -3.84 2.50 -5.47
C GLN A 3 -2.92 1.59 -6.30
N GLY A 4 -2.71 1.91 -7.58
CA GLY A 4 -1.79 1.15 -8.43
C GLY A 4 -0.33 1.25 -7.98
N ILE A 5 0.09 2.41 -7.47
CA ILE A 5 1.44 2.63 -6.91
C ILE A 5 1.61 1.79 -5.63
N LEU A 6 0.60 1.79 -4.75
CA LEU A 6 0.62 1.00 -3.51
C LEU A 6 0.66 -0.51 -3.79
N VAL A 7 -0.16 -0.99 -4.74
CA VAL A 7 -0.15 -2.40 -5.17
C VAL A 7 1.18 -2.77 -5.84
N ALA A 8 1.76 -1.89 -6.65
CA ALA A 8 3.08 -2.12 -7.22
C ALA A 8 4.17 -2.25 -6.13
N ALA A 9 4.08 -1.47 -5.04
CA ALA A 9 5.00 -1.61 -3.90
C ALA A 9 4.84 -2.96 -3.19
N ILE A 10 3.60 -3.47 -3.04
CA ILE A 10 3.34 -4.81 -2.51
C ILE A 10 4.02 -5.86 -3.39
N HIS A 11 3.82 -5.84 -4.71
CA HIS A 11 4.43 -6.82 -5.61
C HIS A 11 5.96 -6.66 -5.72
N ALA A 12 6.50 -5.46 -5.54
CA ALA A 12 7.94 -5.26 -5.46
C ALA A 12 8.55 -5.94 -4.22
N TRP A 13 7.82 -5.96 -3.10
CA TRP A 13 8.21 -6.64 -1.87
C TRP A 13 7.95 -8.16 -1.93
N ALA A 14 6.78 -8.57 -2.41
CA ALA A 14 6.35 -9.97 -2.52
C ALA A 14 5.82 -10.25 -3.94
N PRO A 15 6.70 -10.62 -4.89
CA PRO A 15 6.35 -10.73 -6.32
C PRO A 15 5.23 -11.71 -6.63
N ASN A 16 5.10 -12.78 -5.86
CA ASN A 16 4.09 -13.81 -6.06
C ASN A 16 2.83 -13.60 -5.22
N ALA A 17 2.77 -12.53 -4.43
CA ALA A 17 1.60 -12.26 -3.60
C ALA A 17 0.37 -12.01 -4.47
N GLN A 18 -0.76 -12.59 -4.08
CA GLN A 18 -2.05 -12.22 -4.64
C GLN A 18 -2.69 -11.16 -3.74
N VAL A 19 -2.97 -10.00 -4.31
CA VAL A 19 -3.71 -8.94 -3.60
C VAL A 19 -5.19 -9.30 -3.60
N LEU A 20 -5.73 -9.57 -2.42
CA LEU A 20 -7.13 -9.97 -2.22
C LEU A 20 -8.03 -8.75 -2.08
N ASN A 21 -7.56 -7.73 -1.36
CA ASN A 21 -8.25 -6.45 -1.20
C ASN A 21 -7.23 -5.31 -0.98
N VAL A 22 -7.58 -4.10 -1.43
CA VAL A 22 -6.90 -2.85 -1.08
C VAL A 22 -7.93 -1.75 -0.90
N ASP A 23 -7.98 -1.21 0.31
CA ASP A 23 -8.80 -0.06 0.66
C ASP A 23 -7.92 1.17 0.81
N THR A 24 -8.38 2.33 0.31
CA THR A 24 -7.59 3.57 0.36
C THR A 24 -8.43 4.77 0.73
N ILE A 25 -7.82 5.70 1.48
CA ILE A 25 -8.39 7.00 1.83
C ILE A 25 -7.50 8.08 1.25
N PHE A 26 -8.09 8.98 0.47
CA PHE A 26 -7.44 10.15 -0.10
C PHE A 26 -7.72 11.36 0.79
N ARG A 27 -6.68 11.84 1.49
CA ARG A 27 -6.72 12.98 2.39
C ARG A 27 -6.39 14.30 1.68
N SER A 28 -5.53 14.24 0.67
CA SER A 28 -5.16 15.39 -0.16
C SER A 28 -4.66 14.92 -1.53
N PRO A 29 -4.66 15.80 -2.56
CA PRO A 29 -4.16 15.43 -3.88
C PRO A 29 -2.65 15.21 -3.89
N LEU A 30 -2.20 14.36 -4.81
CA LEU A 30 -0.79 14.23 -5.19
C LEU A 30 -0.53 15.02 -6.47
N ILE A 31 0.59 15.73 -6.49
CA ILE A 31 0.99 16.55 -7.64
C ILE A 31 1.56 15.63 -8.72
N VAL A 32 1.17 15.88 -9.97
CA VAL A 32 1.70 15.17 -11.14
C VAL A 32 3.21 15.43 -11.26
N ASP A 33 3.96 14.43 -11.70
CA ASP A 33 5.43 14.45 -11.83
C ASP A 33 6.21 14.63 -10.51
N SER A 34 5.53 14.61 -9.36
CA SER A 34 6.19 14.51 -8.06
C SER A 34 6.74 13.11 -7.82
N LYS A 35 7.60 12.98 -6.80
CA LYS A 35 8.22 11.71 -6.39
C LYS A 35 7.67 11.23 -5.04
N PRO A 36 6.43 10.72 -4.99
CA PRO A 36 5.91 10.19 -3.74
C PRO A 36 6.62 8.90 -3.34
N VAL A 37 6.65 8.62 -2.03
CA VAL A 37 7.22 7.41 -1.47
C VAL A 37 6.09 6.53 -0.95
N ALA A 38 5.98 5.31 -1.50
CA ALA A 38 5.07 4.29 -0.99
C ALA A 38 5.75 3.49 0.12
N THR A 39 5.07 3.32 1.25
CA THR A 39 5.52 2.48 2.36
C THR A 39 4.41 1.52 2.77
N GLY A 40 4.81 0.37 3.33
CA GLY A 40 3.92 -0.64 3.87
C GLY A 40 4.47 -1.19 5.18
N VAL A 41 3.58 -1.49 6.12
CA VAL A 41 3.89 -2.15 7.39
C VAL A 41 2.97 -3.33 7.56
N VAL A 42 3.53 -4.52 7.77
CA VAL A 42 2.72 -5.70 8.12
C VAL A 42 2.17 -5.49 9.53
N THR A 43 0.85 -5.54 9.64
CA THR A 43 0.14 -5.33 10.92
C THR A 43 -0.34 -6.64 11.52
N ASP A 44 -0.68 -7.63 10.69
CA ASP A 44 -1.12 -8.95 11.14
C ASP A 44 -0.80 -10.05 10.12
N ILE A 45 -0.69 -11.29 10.61
CA ILE A 45 -0.45 -12.50 9.81
C ILE A 45 -1.37 -13.62 10.30
N ASP A 46 -2.30 -14.05 9.45
CA ASP A 46 -3.08 -15.27 9.64
C ASP A 46 -2.37 -16.43 8.95
N GLU A 47 -1.68 -17.25 9.73
CA GLU A 47 -0.93 -18.42 9.22
C GLU A 47 -1.84 -19.54 8.71
N GLU A 48 -3.05 -19.68 9.26
CA GLU A 48 -3.99 -20.73 8.88
C GLU A 48 -4.62 -20.42 7.52
N ALA A 49 -5.07 -19.17 7.35
CA ALA A 49 -5.62 -18.68 6.08
C ALA A 49 -4.53 -18.30 5.06
N LYS A 50 -3.27 -18.18 5.48
CA LYS A 50 -2.13 -17.63 4.71
C LYS A 50 -2.42 -16.22 4.18
N ILE A 51 -2.96 -15.37 5.04
CA ILE A 51 -3.30 -13.98 4.73
C ILE A 51 -2.43 -13.04 5.56
N ILE A 52 -1.89 -12.00 4.92
CA ILE A 52 -1.13 -10.94 5.56
C ILE A 52 -1.90 -9.64 5.42
N GLU A 53 -2.04 -8.90 6.52
CA GLU A 53 -2.61 -7.56 6.56
C GLU A 53 -1.49 -6.51 6.55
N ILE A 54 -1.64 -5.48 5.73
CA ILE A 54 -0.62 -4.45 5.50
C ILE A 54 -1.27 -3.08 5.60
N ASP A 55 -0.75 -2.22 6.48
CA ASP A 55 -1.02 -0.78 6.44
C ASP A 55 -0.13 -0.11 5.41
N LEU A 56 -0.73 0.68 4.52
CA LEU A 56 -0.09 1.32 3.37
C LEU A 56 -0.13 2.84 3.52
N THR A 57 0.95 3.50 3.12
CA THR A 57 1.01 4.97 3.07
C THR A 57 1.71 5.44 1.81
N LEU A 58 1.22 6.53 1.23
CA LEU A 58 1.89 7.24 0.15
C LEU A 58 2.21 8.66 0.65
N SER A 59 3.49 8.93 0.85
CA SER A 59 3.99 10.22 1.34
C SER A 59 4.44 11.10 0.18
N ASN A 60 4.15 12.40 0.22
CA ASN A 60 4.69 13.36 -0.75
C ASN A 60 6.09 13.85 -0.35
N GLU A 61 6.72 14.65 -1.22
CA GLU A 61 8.08 15.19 -0.98
C GLU A 61 8.17 16.16 0.21
N LYS A 62 7.03 16.61 0.75
CA LYS A 62 6.95 17.42 1.96
C LYS A 62 6.81 16.58 3.24
N GLY A 63 6.75 15.25 3.12
CA GLY A 63 6.56 14.33 4.25
C GLY A 63 5.10 14.20 4.72
N GLU A 64 4.15 14.78 3.99
CA GLU A 64 2.72 14.63 4.29
C GLU A 64 2.22 13.28 3.75
N THR A 65 1.12 12.75 4.30
CA THR A 65 0.52 11.46 3.92
C THR A 65 -0.82 11.64 3.18
N PRO A 66 -0.80 12.11 1.93
CA PRO A 66 -2.00 12.38 1.13
C PRO A 66 -2.87 11.14 0.91
N VAL A 67 -2.28 9.94 0.91
CA VAL A 67 -3.02 8.68 0.76
C VAL A 67 -2.56 7.69 1.82
N VAL A 68 -3.53 7.07 2.48
CA VAL A 68 -3.31 5.92 3.35
C VAL A 68 -4.22 4.79 2.89
N GLY A 69 -3.90 3.56 3.28
CA GLY A 69 -4.73 2.42 2.95
C GLY A 69 -4.40 1.19 3.77
N THR A 70 -5.16 0.14 3.54
CA THR A 70 -4.88 -1.20 4.05
C THR A 70 -4.96 -2.19 2.91
N ALA A 71 -4.25 -3.30 3.01
CA ALA A 71 -4.33 -4.39 2.05
C ALA A 71 -4.34 -5.75 2.75
N LYS A 72 -5.04 -6.70 2.12
CA LYS A 72 -4.94 -8.12 2.45
C LYS A 72 -4.31 -8.83 1.27
N VAL A 73 -3.27 -9.60 1.54
CA VAL A 73 -2.54 -10.36 0.51
C VAL A 73 -2.40 -11.81 0.94
N SER A 74 -2.42 -12.73 -0.02
CA SER A 74 -1.98 -14.12 0.19
C SER A 74 -0.62 -14.35 -0.47
N LEU A 75 0.18 -15.25 0.10
CA LEU A 75 1.49 -15.67 -0.39
C LEU A 75 1.47 -17.10 -0.97
#